data_AF-A0A2N7PLW8-F1
#
_entry.id   AF-A0A2N7PLW8-F1
#
_cell.length_a   1.000
_cell.length_b   1.000
_cell.length_c   1.000
_cell.angle_alpha   90.00
_cell.angle_beta   90.00
_cell.angle_gamma   90.00
#
_symmetry.space_group_name_H-M   'P 1'
#
loop_
_entity.id
_entity.type
_entity.pdbx_description
1 polymer ?
#
loop_
_entity_poly.entity_id
_entity_poly.type
_entity_poly.pdbx_seq_one_letter_code
_entity_poly.pdbx_strand_id
1 'polypeptide(L)'
;MQIFLILLLIIDIIMIGVFVFFYMRFKKVFELPWEDIKESIERAQELVNELKKLKAISEKGPERDLKKEIHLLAQQGYSFKEIAKKLGVSEAEVELVLASKKKY
;
A
#
# COMPACT_ATOMS: atom_id res chain seq x y z
N MET A 1 -55.53 17.23 23.92
CA MET A 1 -54.31 17.43 24.73
C MET A 1 -53.81 16.11 25.30
N GLN A 2 -54.51 15.46 26.23
CA GLN A 2 -54.05 14.22 26.88
C GLN A 2 -53.84 13.04 25.90
N ILE A 3 -54.73 12.82 24.95
CA ILE A 3 -54.62 11.76 23.93
C ILE A 3 -53.37 11.94 23.06
N PHE A 4 -53.02 13.19 22.72
CA PHE A 4 -51.83 13.50 21.94
C PHE A 4 -50.54 13.22 22.71
N LEU A 5 -50.52 13.50 24.01
CA LEU A 5 -49.39 13.17 24.89
C LEU A 5 -49.20 11.65 25.03
N ILE A 6 -50.28 10.89 25.14
CA ILE A 6 -50.23 9.42 25.21
C ILE A 6 -49.71 8.84 23.88
N LEU A 7 -50.17 9.37 22.74
CA LEU A 7 -49.69 8.95 21.43
C LEU A 7 -48.19 9.21 21.25
N LEU A 8 -47.71 10.40 21.64
CA LEU A 8 -46.29 10.75 21.62
C LEU A 8 -45.45 9.79 22.48
N LEU A 9 -45.92 9.50 23.70
CA LEU A 9 -45.22 8.59 24.61
C LEU A 9 -45.11 7.16 24.06
N ILE A 10 -46.13 6.68 23.35
CA ILE A 10 -46.08 5.37 22.67
C ILE A 10 -45.04 5.39 21.55
N ILE A 11 -44.99 6.46 20.75
CA ILE A 11 -44.01 6.60 19.66
C ILE A 11 -42.58 6.61 20.21
N ASP A 12 -42.32 7.32 21.31
CA ASP A 12 -40.99 7.34 21.93
C ASP A 12 -40.57 5.96 22.45
N ILE A 13 -41.48 5.21 23.07
CA ILE A 13 -41.22 3.83 23.51
C ILE A 13 -40.89 2.93 22.32
N ILE A 14 -41.63 3.06 21.22
CA ILE A 14 -41.37 2.31 19.98
C ILE A 14 -40.00 2.69 19.41
N MET A 15 -39.65 3.98 19.37
CA MET A 15 -38.35 4.48 18.90
C MET A 15 -37.20 3.92 19.74
N ILE A 16 -37.33 3.91 21.07
CA ILE A 16 -36.32 3.32 21.97
C ILE A 16 -36.21 1.81 21.72
N GLY A 17 -37.33 1.10 21.58
CA GLY A 17 -37.34 -0.34 21.30
C GLY A 17 -36.64 -0.70 19.99
N VAL A 18 -36.93 0.05 18.92
CA VAL A 18 -36.30 -0.08 17.61
C VAL A 18 -34.79 0.21 17.71
N PHE A 19 -34.42 1.29 18.41
CA PHE A 19 -33.02 1.66 18.61
C PHE A 19 -32.24 0.56 19.33
N VAL A 20 -32.79 -0.01 20.41
CA VAL A 20 -32.17 -1.12 21.15
C VAL A 20 -32.06 -2.38 20.28
N PHE A 21 -33.11 -2.70 19.51
CA PHE A 21 -33.09 -3.84 18.59
C PHE A 21 -31.97 -3.70 17.54
N PHE A 22 -31.87 -2.53 16.91
CA PHE A 22 -30.79 -2.24 15.97
C PHE A 22 -29.42 -2.29 16.67
N TYR A 23 -29.26 -1.67 17.85
CA TYR A 23 -28.00 -1.70 18.59
C TYR A 23 -27.53 -3.13 18.90
N MET A 24 -28.43 -4.01 19.36
CA MET A 24 -28.13 -5.42 19.58
C MET A 24 -27.78 -6.14 18.27
N ARG A 25 -28.54 -5.87 17.20
CA ARG A 25 -28.29 -6.47 15.88
C ARG A 25 -26.95 -6.04 15.29
N PHE A 26 -26.58 -4.77 15.45
CA PHE A 26 -25.30 -4.20 15.04
C PHE A 26 -24.15 -4.75 15.89
N LYS A 27 -24.31 -4.85 17.21
CA LYS A 27 -23.29 -5.46 18.09
C LYS A 27 -22.93 -6.89 17.66
N LYS A 28 -23.93 -7.67 17.23
CA LYS A 28 -23.74 -9.03 16.72
C LYS A 28 -23.10 -9.09 15.31
N VAL A 29 -23.20 -8.02 14.51
CA VAL A 29 -22.53 -7.92 13.18
C VAL A 29 -21.13 -7.33 13.31
N PHE A 30 -20.88 -6.53 14.35
CA PHE A 30 -19.59 -5.92 14.65
C PHE A 30 -18.65 -6.79 15.49
N GLU A 31 -18.89 -8.11 15.54
CA GLU A 31 -17.87 -9.11 15.91
C GLU A 31 -16.84 -9.25 14.77
N LEU A 32 -16.30 -8.12 14.30
CA LEU A 32 -15.14 -8.11 13.42
C LEU A 32 -13.97 -8.75 14.18
N PRO A 33 -13.20 -9.65 13.55
CA PRO A 33 -12.01 -10.23 14.15
C PRO A 33 -10.91 -9.15 14.24
N TRP A 34 -11.07 -8.22 15.17
CA TRP A 34 -10.18 -7.07 15.36
C TRP A 34 -8.74 -7.51 15.66
N GLU A 35 -8.56 -8.71 16.21
CA GLU A 35 -7.24 -9.32 16.45
C GLU A 35 -6.54 -9.69 15.13
N ASP A 36 -7.21 -10.45 14.25
CA ASP A 36 -6.66 -10.85 12.94
C ASP A 36 -6.37 -9.64 12.04
N ILE A 37 -7.26 -8.64 12.08
CA ILE A 37 -7.10 -7.41 11.31
C ILE A 37 -5.87 -6.64 11.81
N LYS A 38 -5.67 -6.55 13.13
CA LYS A 38 -4.51 -5.87 13.71
C LYS A 38 -3.20 -6.57 13.36
N GLU A 39 -3.17 -7.90 13.45
CA GLU A 39 -1.99 -8.71 13.10
C GLU A 39 -1.63 -8.54 11.61
N SER A 40 -2.62 -8.57 10.72
CA SER A 40 -2.39 -8.39 9.29
C SER A 40 -1.87 -6.99 8.94
N ILE A 41 -2.38 -5.96 9.61
CA ILE A 41 -1.90 -4.57 9.46
C ILE A 41 -0.46 -4.45 9.98
N GLU A 42 -0.15 -5.06 11.12
CA GLU A 42 1.20 -5.02 11.70
C GLU A 42 2.23 -5.71 10.79
N ARG A 43 1.90 -6.88 10.24
CA ARG A 43 2.74 -7.58 9.24
C ARG A 43 2.94 -6.75 7.97
N ALA A 44 1.88 -6.12 7.46
CA ALA A 44 1.99 -5.24 6.30
C ALA A 44 2.91 -4.04 6.60
N GLN A 45 2.81 -3.48 7.80
CA GLN A 45 3.65 -2.36 8.25
C GLN A 45 5.13 -2.77 8.35
N GLU A 46 5.40 -3.97 8.87
CA GLU A 46 6.75 -4.53 8.98
C GLU A 46 7.40 -4.71 7.60
N LEU A 47 6.69 -5.34 6.66
CA LEU A 47 7.17 -5.52 5.28
C LEU A 47 7.48 -4.18 4.60
N VAL A 48 6.61 -3.17 4.79
CA VAL A 48 6.85 -1.83 4.24
C VAL A 48 8.11 -1.20 4.83
N ASN A 49 8.37 -1.41 6.12
CA ASN A 49 9.57 -0.91 6.79
C ASN A 49 10.85 -1.62 6.29
N GLU A 50 10.80 -2.93 6.07
CA GLU A 50 11.92 -3.67 5.47
C GLU A 50 12.23 -3.20 4.05
N LEU A 51 11.19 -3.04 3.21
CA LEU A 51 11.35 -2.51 1.86
C LEU A 51 11.93 -1.10 1.86
N LYS A 52 11.54 -0.24 2.81
CA LYS A 52 12.14 1.09 2.98
C LYS A 52 13.62 1.02 3.34
N LYS A 53 14.03 0.10 4.22
CA LYS A 53 15.44 -0.11 4.58
C LYS A 53 16.24 -0.58 3.37
N LEU A 54 15.75 -1.59 2.64
CA LEU A 54 16.40 -2.10 1.42
C LEU A 54 16.51 -1.02 0.35
N LYS A 55 15.44 -0.23 0.14
CA LYS A 55 15.46 0.89 -0.79
C LYS A 55 16.47 1.97 -0.38
N ALA A 56 16.57 2.30 0.90
CA ALA A 56 17.55 3.28 1.39
C ALA A 56 19.00 2.80 1.20
N ILE A 57 19.24 1.48 1.29
CA ILE A 57 20.54 0.87 1.01
C ILE A 57 20.83 0.89 -0.50
N SER A 58 19.88 0.50 -1.35
CA SER A 58 20.03 0.52 -2.81
C SER A 58 20.20 1.95 -3.36
N GLU A 59 19.48 2.95 -2.82
CA GLU A 59 19.62 4.34 -3.24
C GLU A 59 20.95 5.00 -2.81
N LYS A 60 21.66 4.44 -1.82
CA LYS A 60 22.97 4.94 -1.37
C LYS A 60 24.16 4.14 -1.91
N GLY A 61 23.92 3.06 -2.64
CA GLY A 61 24.96 2.17 -3.16
C GLY A 61 25.53 2.53 -4.55
N PRO A 62 26.60 1.84 -4.98
CA PRO A 62 27.26 2.02 -6.29
C PRO A 62 26.35 1.76 -7.50
N GLU A 63 25.18 1.17 -7.27
CA GLU A 63 24.13 0.91 -8.26
C GLU A 63 23.61 2.20 -8.93
N ARG A 64 23.59 3.34 -8.21
CA ARG A 64 23.18 4.63 -8.80
C ARG A 64 24.17 5.15 -9.82
N ASP A 65 25.47 4.94 -9.58
CA ASP A 65 26.52 5.39 -10.49
C ASP A 65 26.56 4.50 -11.74
N LEU A 66 26.40 3.18 -11.57
CA LEU A 66 26.24 2.24 -12.68
C LEU A 66 25.03 2.59 -13.57
N LYS A 67 23.87 2.90 -12.98
CA LYS A 67 22.67 3.31 -13.76
C LYS A 67 22.91 4.59 -14.56
N LYS A 68 23.62 5.57 -14.00
CA LYS A 68 23.98 6.82 -14.69
C LYS A 68 24.98 6.57 -15.83
N GLU A 69 26.00 5.75 -15.60
CA GLU A 69 27.00 5.39 -16.60
C GLU A 69 26.39 4.59 -17.76
N ILE A 70 25.49 3.64 -17.48
CA ILE A 70 24.72 2.92 -18.51
C ILE A 70 23.92 3.92 -19.39
N HIS A 71 23.24 4.89 -18.77
CA HIS A 71 22.49 5.91 -19.53
C HIS A 71 23.40 6.82 -20.36
N LEU A 72 24.56 7.23 -19.85
CA LEU A 72 25.54 8.04 -20.58
C LEU A 72 26.10 7.30 -21.79
N LEU A 73 26.49 6.04 -21.62
CA LEU A 73 27.02 5.22 -22.72
C LEU A 73 25.94 4.91 -23.77
N ALA A 74 24.70 4.66 -23.34
CA ALA A 74 23.59 4.49 -24.27
C ALA A 74 23.30 5.78 -25.08
N GLN A 75 23.39 6.96 -24.45
CA GLN A 75 23.24 8.25 -25.15
C GLN A 75 24.39 8.55 -26.12
N GLN A 76 25.59 8.03 -25.85
CA GLN A 76 26.75 8.10 -26.74
C GLN A 76 26.65 7.13 -27.94
N GLY A 77 25.61 6.31 -28.01
CA GLY A 77 25.35 5.40 -29.14
C GLY A 77 26.01 4.02 -29.01
N TYR A 78 26.55 3.66 -27.84
CA TYR A 78 27.09 2.33 -27.60
C TYR A 78 25.97 1.27 -27.58
N SER A 79 26.25 0.09 -28.12
CA SER A 79 25.33 -1.05 -28.10
C SER A 79 25.25 -1.71 -26.72
N PHE A 80 24.15 -2.41 -26.43
CA PHE A 80 23.96 -3.12 -25.15
C PHE A 80 25.14 -4.04 -24.78
N LYS A 81 25.73 -4.72 -25.78
CA LYS A 81 26.88 -5.61 -25.61
C LYS A 81 28.16 -4.88 -25.20
N GLU A 82 28.39 -3.70 -25.77
CA GLU A 82 29.56 -2.88 -25.47
C GLU A 82 29.46 -2.25 -24.09
N ILE A 83 28.25 -1.81 -23.71
CA ILE A 83 27.97 -1.29 -22.38
C ILE A 83 28.18 -2.38 -21.32
N ALA A 84 27.62 -3.57 -21.54
CA ALA A 84 27.78 -4.74 -20.67
C ALA A 84 29.26 -5.10 -20.47
N LYS A 85 30.02 -5.17 -21.57
CA LYS A 85 31.46 -5.50 -21.53
C LYS A 85 32.31 -4.42 -20.85
N LYS A 86 31.96 -3.15 -20.99
CA LYS A 86 32.71 -2.01 -20.44
C LYS A 86 32.47 -1.81 -18.94
N LEU A 87 31.27 -2.14 -18.47
CA LEU A 87 30.86 -2.00 -17.07
C LEU A 87 30.93 -3.31 -16.28
N GLY A 88 31.22 -4.45 -16.94
CA GLY A 88 31.31 -5.75 -16.29
C GLY A 88 29.96 -6.29 -15.79
N VAL A 89 28.86 -5.83 -16.38
CA VAL A 89 27.47 -6.23 -16.05
C VAL A 89 26.88 -7.07 -17.17
N SER A 90 25.82 -7.81 -16.88
CA SER A 90 25.14 -8.65 -17.89
C SER A 90 24.38 -7.80 -18.90
N GLU A 91 24.23 -8.31 -20.14
CA GLU A 91 23.40 -7.65 -21.17
C GLU A 91 21.95 -7.45 -20.69
N ALA A 92 21.41 -8.40 -19.92
CA ALA A 92 20.07 -8.34 -19.33
C ALA A 92 19.92 -7.22 -18.30
N GLU A 93 20.93 -6.97 -17.45
CA GLU A 93 20.89 -5.85 -16.50
C GLU A 93 20.90 -4.49 -17.21
N VAL A 94 21.70 -4.35 -18.28
CA VAL A 94 21.74 -3.13 -19.09
C VAL A 94 20.38 -2.88 -19.76
N GLU A 95 19.77 -3.91 -20.32
CA GLU A 95 18.44 -3.84 -20.93
C GLU A 95 17.38 -3.43 -19.90
N LEU A 96 17.40 -4.03 -18.71
CA LEU A 96 16.44 -3.78 -17.64
C LEU A 96 16.55 -2.35 -17.09
N VAL A 97 17.77 -1.82 -16.96
CA VAL A 97 18.02 -0.43 -16.56
C VAL A 97 17.50 0.54 -17.61
N LEU A 98 17.79 0.31 -18.90
CA LEU A 98 17.33 1.17 -19.99
C LEU A 98 15.80 1.11 -20.19
N ALA A 99 15.20 -0.05 -20.01
CA ALA A 99 13.74 -0.25 -20.05
C ALA A 99 13.02 0.43 -18.88
N SER A 100 13.65 0.53 -17.70
CA SER A 100 13.05 1.14 -16.51
C SER A 100 12.71 2.64 -16.65
N LYS A 101 13.24 3.32 -17.69
CA LYS A 101 13.00 4.74 -17.95
C LYS A 101 11.64 5.04 -18.61
N LYS A 102 10.78 4.04 -18.83
CA LYS A 102 9.42 4.26 -19.36
C LYS A 102 8.40 4.32 -18.22
N LYS A 103 8.39 5.44 -17.49
CA LYS A 103 7.29 5.78 -16.58
C LYS A 103 6.48 6.92 -17.24
N TYR A 104 5.27 6.59 -17.69
CA TYR A 104 4.20 7.56 -17.89
C TYR A 104 3.82 8.20 -16.55
#